data_AF-A0A370H9W2-F1
#
_entry.id   AF-A0A370H9W2-F1
#
_cell.length_a   1.000
_cell.length_b   1.000
_cell.length_c   1.000
_cell.angle_alpha   90.00
_cell.angle_beta   90.00
_cell.angle_gamma   90.00
#
_symmetry.space_group_name_H-M   'P 1'
#
loop_
_entity.id
_entity.type
_entity.pdbx_description
1 polymer ?
#
loop_
_entity_poly.entity_id
_entity_poly.type
_entity_poly.pdbx_seq_one_letter_code
_entity_poly.pdbx_strand_id
1 'polypeptide(L)'
;MSTTSSETSRADNEDALWQALNTQPMATTGELSAAAGITASSARKILARWTDDNTVTRHADDSNGPHRWTVTTSDTVTPPVPNTAATGTDTAREPAAPDTDIAAQDTDTRPAEPATDTAAPPADVPAAPEPAPEADDAVTPDDADSAELPDDDSDSLFGAPCPIAVGDEVANRYHRSWRGWVTEMRCQDGIAGCIIETPDGAQSSIPPWALVPAGPDGVGEEWQQQMDALIAAQHDRAVHELADRSTAAREHLEQLSQRLGGIATALGTGTVVPHDDTAPIADYAGDLEAAMADLNGFRTLVTGSGLLTVDEIKRATARPTGMRSTVSAPNHGTAEKLPPGGLRGMVEDALRDNPGRSFTTTVLKHMLDQEYQRNISSGAISNALDKLTEQGVARRISDTPRTWALAENP
;
A
#
# COMPACT_ATOMS: atom_id res chain seq x y z
N MET A 1 -4.50 31.61 -39.05
CA MET A 1 -3.20 30.92 -38.95
C MET A 1 -2.57 31.36 -37.64
N SER A 2 -2.20 30.40 -36.79
CA SER A 2 -1.25 30.45 -35.65
C SER A 2 -1.77 29.66 -34.44
N THR A 3 -1.43 28.37 -34.39
CA THR A 3 -1.33 27.56 -33.16
C THR A 3 -0.38 26.39 -33.40
N THR A 4 0.93 26.61 -33.26
CA THR A 4 1.95 25.54 -33.14
C THR A 4 3.10 26.06 -32.26
N SER A 5 2.98 25.95 -30.93
CA SER A 5 4.09 26.27 -29.99
C SER A 5 4.15 25.38 -28.75
N SER A 6 3.58 24.17 -28.76
CA SER A 6 3.58 23.29 -27.58
C SER A 6 4.31 21.95 -27.73
N GLU A 7 4.89 21.63 -28.90
CA GLU A 7 5.59 20.34 -29.10
C GLU A 7 7.11 20.39 -28.84
N THR A 8 7.75 21.57 -28.87
CA THR A 8 9.22 21.69 -28.68
C THR A 8 9.65 21.75 -27.21
N SER A 9 8.77 22.14 -26.28
CA SER A 9 9.18 22.34 -24.87
C SER A 9 9.45 21.04 -24.09
N ARG A 10 9.21 19.87 -24.71
CA ARG A 10 9.44 18.57 -24.07
C ARG A 10 10.91 18.13 -24.13
N ALA A 11 11.74 18.74 -24.97
CA ALA A 11 13.19 18.48 -25.00
C ALA A 11 13.98 19.47 -24.13
N ASP A 12 13.66 20.76 -24.20
CA ASP A 12 14.48 21.82 -23.55
C ASP A 12 14.62 21.66 -22.04
N ASN A 13 13.52 21.30 -21.35
CA ASN A 13 13.53 21.10 -19.89
C ASN A 13 14.29 19.84 -19.47
N GLU A 14 14.24 18.79 -20.29
CA GLU A 14 14.94 17.53 -20.03
C GLU A 14 16.44 17.71 -20.26
N ASP A 15 16.84 18.40 -21.33
CA ASP A 15 18.23 18.72 -21.64
C ASP A 15 18.86 19.63 -20.57
N ALA A 16 18.15 20.68 -20.14
CA ALA A 16 18.60 21.59 -19.08
C ALA A 16 18.79 20.84 -17.75
N LEU A 17 17.87 19.93 -17.41
CA LEU A 17 17.98 19.11 -16.21
C LEU A 17 19.11 18.09 -16.30
N TRP A 18 19.36 17.53 -17.49
CA TRP A 18 20.46 16.59 -17.74
C TRP A 18 21.81 17.30 -17.60
N GLN A 19 21.93 18.52 -18.12
CA GLN A 19 23.13 19.35 -17.95
C GLN A 19 23.38 19.71 -16.48
N ALA A 20 22.33 20.09 -15.74
CA ALA A 20 22.42 20.38 -14.32
C ALA A 20 22.91 19.15 -13.52
N LEU A 21 22.36 17.96 -13.82
CA LEU A 21 22.74 16.70 -13.17
C LEU A 21 24.19 16.30 -13.43
N ASN A 22 24.69 16.50 -14.66
CA ASN A 22 26.11 16.25 -14.98
C ASN A 22 27.06 17.26 -14.33
N THR A 23 26.60 18.48 -14.09
CA THR A 23 27.40 19.53 -13.43
C THR A 23 27.46 19.32 -11.92
N GLN A 24 26.38 18.80 -11.32
CA GLN A 24 26.23 18.63 -9.87
C GLN A 24 25.72 17.22 -9.53
N PRO A 25 26.58 16.19 -9.62
CA PRO A 25 26.20 14.85 -9.14
C PRO A 25 25.92 14.89 -7.64
N MET A 26 24.99 14.05 -7.18
CA MET A 26 24.52 13.98 -5.78
C MET A 26 23.76 15.23 -5.28
N ALA A 27 23.33 16.12 -6.17
CA ALA A 27 22.44 17.23 -5.82
C ALA A 27 21.01 16.76 -5.53
N THR A 28 20.29 17.53 -4.72
CA THR A 28 18.88 17.34 -4.39
C THR A 28 17.98 17.80 -5.55
N THR A 29 16.73 17.33 -5.60
CA THR A 29 15.77 17.78 -6.62
C THR A 29 15.56 19.30 -6.63
N GLY A 30 15.62 19.95 -5.45
CA GLY A 30 15.50 21.40 -5.34
C GLY A 30 16.65 22.13 -6.02
N GLU A 31 17.88 21.71 -5.73
CA GLU A 31 19.12 22.25 -6.33
C GLU A 31 19.14 22.03 -7.84
N LEU A 32 18.80 20.82 -8.31
CA LEU A 32 18.75 20.49 -9.73
C LEU A 32 17.69 21.33 -10.47
N SER A 33 16.51 21.54 -9.87
CA SER A 33 15.47 22.36 -10.48
C SER A 33 15.88 23.83 -10.59
N ALA A 34 16.55 24.37 -9.56
CA ALA A 34 17.07 25.73 -9.56
C ALA A 34 18.20 25.91 -10.60
N ALA A 35 19.12 24.94 -10.69
CA ALA A 35 20.20 24.95 -11.68
C ALA A 35 19.70 24.84 -13.12
N ALA A 36 18.65 24.05 -13.36
CA ALA A 36 18.04 23.87 -14.68
C ALA A 36 17.05 25.00 -15.05
N GLY A 37 16.70 25.90 -14.12
CA GLY A 37 15.72 26.97 -14.37
C GLY A 37 14.29 26.47 -14.55
N ILE A 38 13.94 25.30 -13.99
CA ILE A 38 12.61 24.69 -14.09
C ILE A 38 11.92 24.60 -12.73
N THR A 39 10.61 24.34 -12.74
CA THR A 39 9.86 24.12 -11.50
C THR A 39 10.25 22.79 -10.84
N ALA A 40 10.32 22.75 -9.51
CA ALA A 40 10.66 21.54 -8.76
C ALA A 40 9.72 20.35 -9.03
N SER A 41 8.44 20.61 -9.32
CA SER A 41 7.47 19.59 -9.72
C SER A 41 7.79 18.96 -11.08
N SER A 42 8.28 19.76 -12.04
CA SER A 42 8.70 19.28 -13.36
C SER A 42 9.98 18.46 -13.25
N ALA A 43 10.98 18.95 -12.49
CA ALA A 43 12.20 18.21 -12.21
C ALA A 43 11.91 16.84 -11.59
N ARG A 44 11.01 16.77 -10.59
CA ARG A 44 10.62 15.52 -9.93
C ARG A 44 9.99 14.50 -10.89
N LYS A 45 9.13 14.96 -11.81
CA LYS A 45 8.50 14.09 -12.81
C LYS A 45 9.52 13.54 -13.83
N ILE A 46 10.46 14.37 -14.29
CA ILE A 46 11.51 13.96 -15.23
C ILE A 46 12.46 12.96 -14.55
N LEU A 47 12.93 13.25 -13.33
CA LEU A 47 13.81 12.37 -12.57
C LEU A 47 13.17 11.02 -12.26
N ALA A 48 11.87 10.99 -11.90
CA ALA A 48 11.14 9.75 -11.69
C ALA A 48 11.14 8.87 -12.96
N ARG A 49 10.83 9.48 -14.12
CA ARG A 49 10.86 8.77 -15.41
C ARG A 49 12.27 8.25 -15.74
N TRP A 50 13.30 9.06 -15.54
CA TRP A 50 14.69 8.64 -15.75
C TRP A 50 15.15 7.54 -14.81
N THR A 51 14.54 7.42 -13.63
CA THR A 51 14.76 6.31 -12.70
C THR A 51 14.13 5.03 -13.23
N ASP A 52 12.89 5.10 -13.73
CA ASP A 52 12.19 3.96 -14.35
C ASP A 52 12.97 3.44 -15.58
N ASP A 53 13.58 4.35 -16.34
CA ASP A 53 14.43 4.05 -17.50
C ASP A 53 15.86 3.59 -17.10
N ASN A 54 16.20 3.51 -15.81
CA ASN A 54 17.52 3.20 -15.25
C ASN A 54 18.67 4.15 -15.68
N THR A 55 18.34 5.34 -16.20
CA THR A 55 19.34 6.34 -16.63
C THR A 55 19.91 7.14 -15.47
N VAL A 56 19.15 7.31 -14.38
CA VAL A 56 19.54 8.03 -13.17
C VAL A 56 19.23 7.16 -11.95
N THR A 57 20.14 7.14 -10.98
CA THR A 57 19.95 6.46 -9.70
C THR A 57 19.58 7.46 -8.61
N ARG A 58 18.61 7.10 -7.77
CA ARG A 58 18.19 7.85 -6.59
C ARG A 58 18.91 7.32 -5.34
N HIS A 59 19.63 8.19 -4.64
CA HIS A 59 20.27 7.88 -3.36
C HIS A 59 19.42 8.44 -2.22
N ALA A 60 19.11 7.58 -1.25
CA ALA A 60 18.50 7.99 0.02
C ALA A 60 19.60 8.07 1.08
N ASP A 61 19.83 9.26 1.64
CA ASP A 61 20.84 9.48 2.69
C ASP A 61 20.33 8.97 4.06
N ASP A 62 19.01 8.97 4.27
CA ASP A 62 18.27 8.52 5.44
C ASP A 62 16.76 8.49 5.11
N SER A 63 15.92 7.85 5.94
CA SER A 63 14.49 7.67 5.66
C SER A 63 13.68 8.98 5.58
N ASN A 64 14.29 10.14 5.90
CA ASN A 64 13.61 11.42 5.93
C ASN A 64 14.35 12.58 5.24
N GLY A 65 15.52 12.33 4.65
CA GLY A 65 16.32 13.36 3.98
C GLY A 65 15.98 13.54 2.51
N PRO A 66 16.41 14.67 1.92
CA PRO A 66 16.17 14.97 0.53
C PRO A 66 16.92 14.00 -0.38
N HIS A 67 16.22 13.43 -1.35
CA HIS A 67 16.81 12.49 -2.31
C HIS A 67 17.88 13.15 -3.17
N ARG A 68 19.03 12.49 -3.27
CA ARG A 68 20.18 12.88 -4.11
C ARG A 68 20.19 12.05 -5.38
N TRP A 69 20.66 12.63 -6.48
CA TRP A 69 20.55 12.03 -7.81
C TRP A 69 21.91 11.94 -8.51
N THR A 70 22.16 10.84 -9.21
CA THR A 70 23.37 10.66 -10.05
C THR A 70 23.05 9.93 -11.34
N VAL A 71 23.77 10.23 -12.41
CA VAL A 71 23.69 9.46 -13.66
C VAL A 71 24.20 8.04 -13.43
N THR A 72 23.47 7.04 -13.91
CA THR A 72 23.89 5.64 -13.86
C THR A 72 24.98 5.41 -14.92
N THR A 73 26.24 5.45 -14.54
CA THR A 73 27.33 5.00 -15.43
C THR A 73 27.26 3.49 -15.57
N SER A 74 26.90 2.99 -16.75
CA SER A 74 26.87 1.54 -17.08
C SER A 74 28.28 0.90 -17.17
N ASP A 75 29.30 1.52 -16.59
CA ASP A 75 30.70 1.21 -16.84
C ASP A 75 31.28 0.25 -15.77
N THR A 76 30.58 -0.87 -15.59
CA THR A 76 31.12 -2.01 -14.84
C THR A 76 30.85 -3.32 -15.59
N VAL A 77 31.35 -3.40 -16.83
CA VAL A 77 31.69 -4.69 -17.41
C VAL A 77 32.99 -5.12 -16.72
N THR A 78 32.87 -5.84 -15.61
CA THR A 78 33.99 -6.59 -15.03
C THR A 78 34.48 -7.58 -16.10
N PRO A 79 35.71 -7.45 -16.63
CA PRO A 79 36.23 -8.43 -17.57
C PRO A 79 36.33 -9.81 -16.86
N PRO A 80 36.01 -10.92 -17.55
CA PRO A 80 36.09 -12.24 -16.96
C PRO A 80 37.54 -12.53 -16.57
N VAL A 81 37.75 -12.77 -15.27
CA VAL A 81 39.04 -13.22 -14.72
C VAL A 81 39.40 -14.55 -15.40
N PRO A 82 40.56 -14.66 -16.08
CA PRO A 82 40.99 -15.93 -16.64
C PRO A 82 41.33 -16.90 -15.52
N ASN A 83 40.62 -18.02 -15.53
CA ASN A 83 40.78 -19.17 -14.65
C ASN A 83 42.24 -19.68 -14.74
N THR A 84 43.05 -19.45 -13.70
CA THR A 84 44.41 -20.02 -13.61
C THR A 84 44.36 -21.23 -12.69
N ALA A 85 44.50 -22.40 -13.31
CA ALA A 85 44.65 -23.69 -12.64
C ALA A 85 46.07 -23.87 -12.07
N ALA A 86 46.09 -24.40 -10.85
CA ALA A 86 47.13 -25.12 -10.10
C ALA A 86 48.58 -25.21 -10.64
N THR A 87 49.54 -24.95 -9.76
CA THR A 87 50.72 -25.82 -9.53
C THR A 87 51.28 -25.54 -8.13
N GLY A 88 51.33 -26.56 -7.27
CA GLY A 88 52.02 -26.48 -5.97
C GLY A 88 53.49 -26.87 -6.10
N THR A 89 54.34 -26.43 -5.17
CA THR A 89 55.52 -27.18 -4.68
C THR A 89 55.95 -26.64 -3.31
N ASP A 90 56.58 -27.55 -2.59
CA ASP A 90 56.78 -27.71 -1.16
C ASP A 90 58.17 -27.22 -0.67
N THR A 91 58.26 -26.99 0.64
CA THR A 91 59.41 -27.07 1.58
C THR A 91 60.58 -26.06 1.60
N ALA A 92 60.77 -25.39 2.76
CA ALA A 92 62.00 -25.38 3.62
C ALA A 92 61.94 -24.22 4.66
N ARG A 93 61.65 -24.48 5.95
CA ARG A 93 62.56 -24.77 7.09
C ARG A 93 63.20 -23.52 7.76
N GLU A 94 62.71 -23.23 8.98
CA GLU A 94 63.33 -22.74 10.26
C GLU A 94 64.83 -22.32 10.32
N PRO A 95 65.34 -21.52 11.31
CA PRO A 95 64.81 -21.36 12.69
C PRO A 95 64.95 -19.98 13.41
N ALA A 96 64.39 -19.97 14.63
CA ALA A 96 64.86 -19.35 15.89
C ALA A 96 64.25 -18.02 16.38
N ALA A 97 63.62 -18.14 17.56
CA ALA A 97 63.13 -17.11 18.48
C ALA A 97 64.29 -16.35 19.19
N PRO A 98 64.00 -15.37 20.08
CA PRO A 98 63.59 -15.74 21.45
C PRO A 98 62.48 -14.90 22.09
N ASP A 99 61.94 -15.55 23.13
CA ASP A 99 61.05 -15.17 24.22
C ASP A 99 60.92 -13.69 24.61
N THR A 100 59.69 -13.30 24.97
CA THR A 100 59.43 -12.46 26.15
C THR A 100 58.06 -12.83 26.74
N ASP A 101 58.13 -13.55 27.87
CA ASP A 101 57.12 -13.66 28.93
C ASP A 101 56.55 -12.30 29.37
N ILE A 102 55.28 -12.23 29.77
CA ILE A 102 54.80 -11.67 31.06
C ILE A 102 53.27 -11.78 31.16
N ALA A 103 52.88 -12.61 32.13
CA ALA A 103 51.78 -12.50 33.10
C ALA A 103 50.30 -12.38 32.67
N ALA A 104 49.56 -13.40 33.09
CA ALA A 104 48.12 -13.43 33.30
C ALA A 104 47.63 -12.37 34.28
N GLN A 105 46.46 -11.79 34.01
CA GLN A 105 45.56 -11.28 35.03
C GLN A 105 44.15 -11.82 34.79
N ASP A 106 43.78 -12.77 35.64
CA ASP A 106 42.41 -13.08 36.02
C ASP A 106 41.76 -11.84 36.65
N THR A 107 40.58 -11.47 36.15
CA THR A 107 39.59 -10.75 36.96
C THR A 107 38.25 -11.45 36.80
N ASP A 108 38.09 -12.50 37.60
CA ASP A 108 36.83 -13.01 38.10
C ASP A 108 36.13 -11.90 38.90
N THR A 109 34.94 -11.46 38.43
CA THR A 109 34.06 -10.56 39.19
C THR A 109 32.68 -11.20 39.28
N ARG A 110 32.52 -11.94 40.38
CA ARG A 110 31.28 -12.46 40.95
C ARG A 110 30.24 -11.34 41.18
N PRO A 111 28.96 -11.54 40.80
CA PRO A 111 27.86 -10.65 41.18
C PRO A 111 27.53 -10.77 42.68
N ALA A 112 27.40 -9.63 43.35
CA ALA A 112 26.91 -9.53 44.72
C ALA A 112 25.37 -9.46 44.71
N GLU A 113 24.75 -10.34 45.50
CA GLU A 113 23.36 -10.25 45.94
C GLU A 113 23.14 -8.97 46.77
N PRO A 114 22.05 -8.21 46.56
CA PRO A 114 21.53 -7.33 47.59
C PRO A 114 20.47 -8.06 48.43
N ALA A 115 20.70 -7.97 49.75
CA ALA A 115 19.90 -8.53 50.80
C ALA A 115 18.49 -7.90 50.90
N THR A 116 17.57 -8.77 51.31
CA THR A 116 16.26 -8.50 51.91
C THR A 116 16.39 -7.48 53.04
N ASP A 117 15.65 -6.37 52.98
CA ASP A 117 15.35 -5.60 54.17
C ASP A 117 13.84 -5.42 54.33
N THR A 118 13.43 -5.79 55.54
CA THR A 118 12.06 -5.87 56.05
C THR A 118 11.76 -4.56 56.73
N ALA A 119 10.77 -3.81 56.26
CA ALA A 119 10.19 -2.71 57.01
C ALA A 119 8.67 -2.76 56.97
N ALA A 120 8.11 -2.89 58.17
CA ALA A 120 6.70 -3.01 58.51
C ALA A 120 5.93 -1.68 58.32
N PRO A 121 4.57 -1.72 58.35
CA PRO A 121 3.70 -0.66 57.83
C PRO A 121 3.25 0.35 58.89
N PRO A 122 2.71 1.52 58.48
CA PRO A 122 1.79 2.28 59.31
C PRO A 122 0.34 2.30 58.77
N ALA A 123 -0.55 1.84 59.64
CA ALA A 123 -1.79 2.48 60.12
C ALA A 123 -2.93 2.93 59.16
N ASP A 124 -4.11 2.39 59.48
CA ASP A 124 -5.43 3.05 59.62
C ASP A 124 -6.07 3.78 58.43
N VAL A 125 -7.04 3.10 57.81
CA VAL A 125 -8.24 3.73 57.23
C VAL A 125 -9.47 2.87 57.59
N PRO A 126 -10.57 3.47 58.08
CA PRO A 126 -11.61 2.76 58.83
C PRO A 126 -12.68 2.09 57.96
N ALA A 127 -13.27 1.06 58.56
CA ALA A 127 -14.39 0.27 58.07
C ALA A 127 -15.66 1.11 57.79
N ALA A 128 -16.30 0.82 56.66
CA ALA A 128 -17.69 1.17 56.37
C ALA A 128 -18.52 -0.12 56.24
N PRO A 129 -19.81 -0.08 56.64
CA PRO A 129 -20.49 -1.23 57.22
C PRO A 129 -21.13 -2.18 56.21
N GLU A 130 -21.09 -3.45 56.60
CA GLU A 130 -21.90 -4.58 56.18
C GLU A 130 -23.41 -4.31 56.38
N PRO A 131 -24.27 -4.52 55.36
CA PRO A 131 -25.69 -4.71 55.60
C PRO A 131 -26.00 -6.21 55.75
N ALA A 132 -26.67 -6.52 56.86
CA ALA A 132 -27.22 -7.82 57.21
C ALA A 132 -28.27 -8.34 56.20
N PRO A 133 -28.50 -9.66 56.15
CA PRO A 133 -29.50 -10.30 55.29
C PRO A 133 -30.88 -10.31 55.96
N GLU A 134 -31.91 -10.44 55.13
CA GLU A 134 -33.20 -11.15 55.34
C GLU A 134 -34.34 -10.41 54.62
N ALA A 135 -34.95 -11.07 53.63
CA ALA A 135 -36.26 -11.71 53.82
C ALA A 135 -36.82 -12.17 52.46
N ASP A 136 -37.37 -13.38 52.51
CA ASP A 136 -38.21 -14.05 51.52
C ASP A 136 -39.16 -13.13 50.75
N ASP A 137 -39.28 -13.39 49.44
CA ASP A 137 -40.61 -13.61 48.87
C ASP A 137 -40.55 -14.65 47.75
N ALA A 138 -41.54 -15.52 47.79
CA ALA A 138 -41.66 -16.75 47.04
C ALA A 138 -42.38 -16.57 45.68
N VAL A 139 -42.45 -17.68 44.92
CA VAL A 139 -43.42 -17.97 43.83
C VAL A 139 -42.95 -17.42 42.45
N THR A 140 -42.73 -18.17 41.35
CA THR A 140 -42.99 -19.57 40.90
C THR A 140 -42.19 -19.82 39.60
N PRO A 141 -42.12 -21.07 39.08
CA PRO A 141 -41.28 -21.43 37.94
C PRO A 141 -41.95 -21.02 36.63
N ASP A 142 -41.17 -20.50 35.69
CA ASP A 142 -41.53 -20.50 34.29
C ASP A 142 -40.32 -20.93 33.48
N ASP A 143 -40.54 -21.90 32.62
CA ASP A 143 -39.62 -22.50 31.67
C ASP A 143 -39.05 -21.43 30.73
N ALA A 144 -38.08 -20.65 31.22
CA ALA A 144 -37.26 -19.78 30.41
C ALA A 144 -36.25 -20.66 29.67
N ASP A 145 -36.73 -21.18 28.54
CA ASP A 145 -35.99 -21.29 27.28
C ASP A 145 -34.57 -20.72 27.42
N SER A 146 -33.65 -21.59 27.85
CA SER A 146 -32.23 -21.35 27.74
C SER A 146 -31.92 -21.51 26.25
N ALA A 147 -32.36 -20.52 25.47
CA ALA A 147 -31.78 -20.22 24.20
C ALA A 147 -30.30 -20.04 24.50
N GLU A 148 -29.51 -21.05 24.14
CA GLU A 148 -28.09 -20.91 23.88
C GLU A 148 -27.94 -19.60 23.12
N LEU A 149 -27.50 -18.54 23.82
CA LEU A 149 -26.92 -17.40 23.16
C LEU A 149 -25.82 -18.04 22.31
N PRO A 150 -25.92 -17.98 20.96
CA PRO A 150 -24.92 -18.61 20.11
C PRO A 150 -23.59 -18.12 20.65
N ASP A 151 -22.74 -19.06 21.09
CA ASP A 151 -21.44 -18.77 21.69
C ASP A 151 -20.84 -17.66 20.86
N ASP A 152 -20.83 -16.46 21.46
CA ASP A 152 -20.62 -15.17 20.81
C ASP A 152 -19.44 -15.38 19.89
N ASP A 153 -19.77 -15.56 18.60
CA ASP A 153 -18.82 -15.87 17.56
C ASP A 153 -17.74 -14.84 17.83
N SER A 154 -16.56 -15.32 18.22
CA SER A 154 -15.39 -14.49 18.36
C SER A 154 -15.07 -14.06 16.94
N ASP A 155 -15.90 -13.15 16.46
CA ASP A 155 -16.05 -12.62 15.14
C ASP A 155 -14.66 -12.13 14.90
N SER A 156 -13.93 -12.94 14.14
CA SER A 156 -12.50 -12.84 14.07
C SER A 156 -12.23 -11.38 13.81
N LEU A 157 -11.52 -10.67 14.71
CA LEU A 157 -11.49 -9.20 14.72
C LEU A 157 -11.09 -8.60 13.36
N PHE A 158 -10.53 -9.44 12.49
CA PHE A 158 -10.04 -9.21 11.15
C PHE A 158 -10.98 -9.67 10.00
N GLY A 159 -12.17 -10.20 10.29
CA GLY A 159 -13.13 -10.79 9.34
C GLY A 159 -12.78 -12.21 8.88
N ALA A 160 -11.58 -12.69 9.17
CA ALA A 160 -11.10 -14.04 8.89
C ALA A 160 -9.99 -14.41 9.89
N PRO A 161 -9.78 -15.71 10.19
CA PRO A 161 -8.72 -16.15 11.09
C PRO A 161 -7.34 -15.81 10.50
N CYS A 162 -6.53 -15.10 11.29
CA CYS A 162 -5.15 -14.82 10.93
C CYS A 162 -4.29 -16.09 11.13
N PRO A 163 -3.56 -16.57 10.11
CA PRO A 163 -2.74 -17.77 10.23
C PRO A 163 -1.40 -17.54 10.94
N ILE A 164 -1.18 -16.32 11.46
CA ILE A 164 -0.01 -15.93 12.24
C ILE A 164 -0.48 -15.76 13.69
N ALA A 165 0.22 -16.39 14.62
CA ALA A 165 0.00 -16.27 16.07
C ALA A 165 1.15 -15.52 16.75
N VAL A 166 0.87 -14.98 17.95
CA VAL A 166 1.93 -14.43 18.83
C VAL A 166 2.88 -15.55 19.22
N GLY A 167 4.19 -15.31 19.07
CA GLY A 167 5.27 -16.27 19.27
C GLY A 167 5.79 -16.90 17.98
N ASP A 168 5.08 -16.79 16.86
CA ASP A 168 5.53 -17.34 15.59
C ASP A 168 6.80 -16.63 15.09
N GLU A 169 7.78 -17.41 14.62
CA GLU A 169 8.92 -16.89 13.87
C GLU A 169 8.50 -16.66 12.41
N VAL A 170 8.58 -15.41 11.98
CA VAL A 170 8.18 -14.97 10.65
C VAL A 170 9.36 -14.32 9.92
N ALA A 171 9.33 -14.42 8.60
CA ALA A 171 10.26 -13.72 7.72
C ALA A 171 9.50 -12.75 6.81
N ASN A 172 10.15 -11.67 6.39
CA ASN A 172 9.56 -10.76 5.43
C ASN A 172 9.52 -11.44 4.06
N ARG A 173 8.35 -11.40 3.41
CA ARG A 173 8.12 -12.04 2.10
C ARG A 173 9.07 -11.52 1.01
N TYR A 174 9.41 -10.24 1.06
CA TYR A 174 10.30 -9.56 0.11
C TYR A 174 11.77 -9.59 0.54
N HIS A 175 12.03 -9.71 1.84
CA HIS A 175 13.37 -9.77 2.42
C HIS A 175 13.50 -10.99 3.34
N ARG A 176 13.66 -12.19 2.75
CA ARG A 176 13.70 -13.45 3.52
C ARG A 176 14.86 -13.56 4.53
N SER A 177 15.89 -12.72 4.40
CA SER A 177 16.98 -12.61 5.38
C SER A 177 16.54 -11.89 6.65
N TRP A 178 15.50 -11.06 6.58
CA TRP A 178 14.88 -10.41 7.73
C TRP A 178 13.92 -11.40 8.41
N ARG A 179 14.13 -11.60 9.71
CA ARG A 179 13.40 -12.55 10.57
C ARG A 179 13.12 -11.90 11.91
N GLY A 180 12.02 -12.30 12.53
CA GLY A 180 11.70 -11.93 13.90
C GLY A 180 10.54 -12.73 14.44
N TRP A 181 10.19 -12.47 15.70
CA TRP A 181 9.07 -13.11 16.38
C TRP A 181 7.89 -12.16 16.50
N VAL A 182 6.70 -12.66 16.27
CA VAL A 182 5.47 -11.90 16.47
C VAL A 182 5.27 -11.72 17.97
N THR A 183 5.39 -10.50 18.48
CA THR A 183 5.19 -10.20 19.90
C THR A 183 3.77 -9.75 20.21
N GLU A 184 3.11 -9.14 19.23
CA GLU A 184 1.75 -8.64 19.38
C GLU A 184 1.03 -8.60 18.04
N MET A 185 -0.27 -8.91 18.05
CA MET A 185 -1.16 -8.64 16.93
C MET A 185 -2.06 -7.48 17.28
N ARG A 186 -2.11 -6.47 16.41
CA ARG A 186 -2.93 -5.26 16.59
C ARG A 186 -3.90 -5.11 15.43
N CYS A 187 -5.02 -4.46 15.72
CA CYS A 187 -5.98 -4.00 14.73
C CYS A 187 -6.03 -2.48 14.82
N GLN A 188 -5.46 -1.78 13.84
CA GLN A 188 -5.48 -0.32 13.78
C GLN A 188 -6.50 0.10 12.72
N ASP A 189 -7.54 0.83 13.10
CA ASP A 189 -8.63 1.23 12.21
C ASP A 189 -9.28 0.04 11.45
N GLY A 190 -9.36 -1.13 12.11
CA GLY A 190 -9.90 -2.34 11.46
C GLY A 190 -8.89 -3.09 10.57
N ILE A 191 -7.67 -2.57 10.41
CA ILE A 191 -6.60 -3.16 9.60
C ILE A 191 -5.65 -3.98 10.49
N ALA A 192 -5.44 -5.24 10.11
CA ALA A 192 -4.55 -6.16 10.80
C ALA A 192 -3.07 -5.73 10.68
N GLY A 193 -2.34 -5.77 11.79
CA GLY A 193 -0.91 -5.54 11.86
C GLY A 193 -0.23 -6.46 12.87
N CYS A 194 1.01 -6.86 12.59
CA CYS A 194 1.84 -7.63 13.51
C CYS A 194 3.00 -6.76 14.00
N ILE A 195 3.21 -6.72 15.31
CA ILE A 195 4.45 -6.20 15.90
C ILE A 195 5.45 -7.35 15.93
N ILE A 196 6.55 -7.16 15.20
CA ILE A 196 7.62 -8.15 15.10
C ILE A 196 8.85 -7.61 15.81
N GLU A 197 9.42 -8.43 16.69
CA GLU A 197 10.70 -8.17 17.34
C GLU A 197 11.81 -8.97 16.65
N THR A 198 12.83 -8.26 16.16
CA THR A 198 14.01 -8.86 15.53
C THR A 198 15.03 -9.31 16.59
N PRO A 199 15.99 -10.18 16.27
CA PRO A 199 16.98 -10.69 17.22
C PRO A 199 17.87 -9.63 17.91
N ASP A 200 17.97 -8.44 17.33
CA ASP A 200 18.64 -7.27 17.90
C ASP A 200 17.74 -6.45 18.85
N GLY A 201 16.49 -6.88 19.07
CA GLY A 201 15.50 -6.23 19.93
C GLY A 201 14.75 -5.08 19.26
N ALA A 202 14.93 -4.83 17.96
CA ALA A 202 14.17 -3.80 17.27
C ALA A 202 12.72 -4.29 17.02
N GLN A 203 11.75 -3.40 17.24
CA GLN A 203 10.34 -3.68 16.95
C GLN A 203 9.89 -2.98 15.69
N SER A 204 9.13 -3.68 14.85
CA SER A 204 8.55 -3.15 13.62
C SER A 204 7.10 -3.58 13.46
N SER A 205 6.24 -2.67 13.04
CA SER A 205 4.85 -2.97 12.65
C SER A 205 4.82 -3.37 11.17
N ILE A 206 4.40 -4.60 10.88
CA ILE A 206 4.35 -5.15 9.52
C ILE A 206 2.98 -5.79 9.29
N PRO A 207 2.32 -5.55 8.14
CA PRO A 207 1.05 -6.21 7.85
C PRO A 207 1.23 -7.74 7.69
N PRO A 208 0.26 -8.56 8.13
CA PRO A 208 0.36 -10.02 8.07
C PRO A 208 0.71 -10.58 6.69
N TRP A 209 0.16 -9.99 5.62
CA TRP A 209 0.38 -10.45 4.24
C TRP A 209 1.78 -10.18 3.67
N ALA A 210 2.58 -9.37 4.36
CA ALA A 210 4.00 -9.16 4.06
C ALA A 210 4.92 -10.14 4.81
N LEU A 211 4.35 -11.00 5.66
CA LEU A 211 5.07 -12.01 6.44
C LEU A 211 4.83 -13.40 5.87
N VAL A 212 5.78 -14.31 6.09
CA VAL A 212 5.67 -15.74 5.82
C VAL A 212 6.29 -16.51 6.97
N PRO A 213 5.86 -17.76 7.26
CA PRO A 213 6.53 -18.60 8.26
C PRO A 213 8.02 -18.77 7.93
N ALA A 214 8.88 -18.62 8.93
CA ALA A 214 10.33 -18.63 8.75
C ALA A 214 10.93 -20.05 8.68
N GLY A 215 10.12 -21.08 8.92
CA GLY A 215 10.51 -22.48 8.99
C GLY A 215 11.08 -23.05 7.68
N PRO A 216 11.83 -24.17 7.77
CA PRO A 216 12.47 -24.80 6.61
C PRO A 216 11.48 -25.39 5.61
N ASP A 217 10.27 -25.72 6.06
CA ASP A 217 9.23 -26.40 5.28
C ASP A 217 8.54 -25.49 4.26
N GLY A 218 8.86 -24.19 4.26
CA GLY A 218 8.25 -23.21 3.37
C GLY A 218 6.81 -22.87 3.75
N VAL A 219 6.08 -22.29 2.81
CA VAL A 219 4.67 -21.89 3.00
C VAL A 219 3.78 -23.03 2.56
N GLY A 220 3.07 -23.66 3.51
CA GLY A 220 2.06 -24.67 3.20
C GLY A 220 0.86 -24.09 2.43
N GLU A 221 0.21 -24.91 1.62
CA GLU A 221 -0.97 -24.49 0.82
C GLU A 221 -2.12 -24.00 1.71
N GLU A 222 -2.36 -24.66 2.85
CA GLU A 222 -3.38 -24.27 3.82
C GLU A 222 -3.10 -22.87 4.41
N TRP A 223 -1.85 -22.59 4.78
CA TRP A 223 -1.46 -21.26 5.27
C TRP A 223 -1.68 -20.18 4.20
N GLN A 224 -1.33 -20.49 2.93
CA GLN A 224 -1.52 -19.56 1.82
C GLN A 224 -3.01 -19.29 1.58
N GLN A 225 -3.86 -20.32 1.64
CA GLN A 225 -5.31 -20.18 1.52
C GLN A 225 -5.91 -19.33 2.66
N GLN A 226 -5.48 -19.56 3.90
CA GLN A 226 -5.91 -18.76 5.05
C GLN A 226 -5.46 -17.30 4.94
N MET A 227 -4.22 -17.06 4.49
CA MET A 227 -3.70 -15.71 4.29
C MET A 227 -4.44 -14.99 3.15
N ASP A 228 -4.77 -15.68 2.05
CA ASP A 228 -5.53 -15.09 0.95
C ASP A 228 -6.97 -14.75 1.38
N ALA A 229 -7.60 -15.58 2.21
CA ALA A 229 -8.90 -15.29 2.81
C ALA A 229 -8.84 -14.06 3.74
N LEU A 230 -7.78 -13.95 4.56
CA LEU A 230 -7.55 -12.77 5.40
C LEU A 230 -7.35 -11.51 4.57
N ILE A 231 -6.54 -11.55 3.51
CA ILE A 231 -6.31 -10.41 2.61
C ILE A 231 -7.63 -9.96 1.98
N ALA A 232 -8.44 -10.90 1.49
CA ALA A 232 -9.74 -10.58 0.90
C ALA A 232 -10.68 -9.90 1.90
N ALA A 233 -10.81 -10.46 3.11
CA ALA A 233 -11.65 -9.88 4.17
C ALA A 233 -11.18 -8.48 4.58
N GLN A 234 -9.87 -8.28 4.73
CA GLN A 234 -9.27 -6.99 5.06
C GLN A 234 -9.47 -5.97 3.94
N HIS A 235 -9.29 -6.38 2.68
CA HIS A 235 -9.52 -5.54 1.49
C HIS A 235 -10.97 -5.06 1.42
N ASP A 236 -11.93 -5.98 1.53
CA ASP A 236 -13.36 -5.65 1.50
C ASP A 236 -13.76 -4.68 2.63
N ARG A 237 -13.24 -4.92 3.85
CA ARG A 237 -13.44 -4.01 4.98
C ARG A 237 -12.85 -2.63 4.73
N ALA A 238 -11.61 -2.57 4.24
CA ALA A 238 -10.94 -1.31 3.94
C ALA A 238 -11.68 -0.50 2.86
N VAL A 239 -12.25 -1.17 1.85
CA VAL A 239 -13.07 -0.52 0.82
C VAL A 239 -14.35 0.08 1.42
N HIS A 240 -15.05 -0.67 2.27
CA HIS A 240 -16.27 -0.18 2.94
C HIS A 240 -15.97 1.01 3.86
N GLU A 241 -14.98 0.87 4.75
CA GLU A 241 -14.59 1.92 5.70
C GLU A 241 -14.17 3.22 4.97
N LEU A 242 -13.44 3.08 3.86
CA LEU A 242 -13.05 4.22 3.03
C LEU A 242 -14.26 4.90 2.37
N ALA A 243 -15.25 4.13 1.93
CA ALA A 243 -16.49 4.66 1.38
C ALA A 243 -17.33 5.38 2.44
N ASP A 244 -17.41 4.83 3.66
CA ASP A 244 -18.14 5.40 4.79
C ASP A 244 -17.51 6.72 5.25
N ARG A 245 -16.20 6.74 5.52
CA ARG A 245 -15.46 7.97 5.87
C ARG A 245 -15.56 9.02 4.76
N SER A 246 -15.51 8.60 3.48
CA SER A 246 -15.71 9.51 2.36
C SER A 246 -17.13 10.06 2.29
N THR A 247 -18.13 9.31 2.73
CA THR A 247 -19.54 9.75 2.78
C THR A 247 -19.74 10.73 3.93
N ALA A 248 -19.22 10.43 5.12
CA ALA A 248 -19.24 11.34 6.27
C ALA A 248 -18.62 12.71 5.94
N ALA A 249 -17.44 12.73 5.29
CA ALA A 249 -16.80 13.97 4.87
C ALA A 249 -17.66 14.78 3.88
N ARG A 250 -18.43 14.12 3.00
CA ARG A 250 -19.36 14.80 2.09
C ARG A 250 -20.57 15.37 2.82
N GLU A 251 -21.10 14.64 3.79
CA GLU A 251 -22.23 15.09 4.60
C GLU A 251 -21.86 16.36 5.38
N HIS A 252 -20.67 16.41 6.00
CA HIS A 252 -20.17 17.62 6.65
C HIS A 252 -20.01 18.79 5.65
N LEU A 253 -19.51 18.53 4.44
CA LEU A 253 -19.40 19.55 3.40
C LEU A 253 -20.77 20.07 2.95
N GLU A 254 -21.76 19.19 2.79
CA GLU A 254 -23.13 19.54 2.42
C GLU A 254 -23.82 20.36 3.52
N GLN A 255 -23.66 19.96 4.78
CA GLN A 255 -24.13 20.72 5.94
C GLN A 255 -23.53 22.13 5.98
N LEU A 256 -22.20 22.24 5.81
CA LEU A 256 -21.52 23.53 5.77
C LEU A 256 -22.03 24.39 4.60
N SER A 257 -22.21 23.81 3.41
CA SER A 257 -22.74 24.50 2.24
C SER A 257 -24.18 24.98 2.46
N GLN A 258 -25.05 24.13 3.01
CA GLN A 258 -26.43 24.47 3.32
C GLN A 258 -26.51 25.62 4.33
N ARG A 259 -25.64 25.59 5.35
CA ARG A 259 -25.53 26.63 6.36
C ARG A 259 -25.13 27.97 5.75
N LEU A 260 -24.09 27.99 4.92
CA LEU A 260 -23.64 29.19 4.21
C LEU A 260 -24.73 29.75 3.27
N GLY A 261 -25.47 28.86 2.58
CA GLY A 261 -26.60 29.25 1.74
C GLY A 261 -27.75 29.89 2.53
N GLY A 262 -28.05 29.36 3.72
CA GLY A 262 -29.03 29.95 4.64
C GLY A 262 -28.64 31.36 5.09
N ILE A 263 -27.37 31.57 5.46
CA ILE A 263 -26.84 32.88 5.87
C ILE A 263 -26.91 33.88 4.70
N ALA A 264 -26.49 33.47 3.50
CA ALA A 264 -26.54 34.32 2.31
C ALA A 264 -27.98 34.76 1.98
N THR A 265 -28.95 33.84 2.11
CA THR A 265 -30.36 34.14 1.89
C THR A 265 -30.89 35.14 2.91
N ALA A 266 -30.59 34.94 4.20
CA ALA A 266 -31.03 35.83 5.27
C ALA A 266 -30.47 37.26 5.12
N LEU A 267 -29.20 37.38 4.69
CA LEU A 267 -28.58 38.66 4.35
C LEU A 267 -29.28 39.34 3.17
N GLY A 268 -29.65 38.57 2.14
CA GLY A 268 -30.36 39.08 0.96
C GLY A 268 -31.77 39.58 1.26
N THR A 269 -32.47 38.99 2.23
CA THR A 269 -33.83 39.38 2.64
C THR A 269 -33.86 40.45 3.74
N GLY A 270 -32.69 40.84 4.29
CA GLY A 270 -32.60 41.76 5.42
C GLY A 270 -33.17 41.19 6.72
N THR A 271 -33.35 39.87 6.80
CA THR A 271 -33.85 39.18 7.99
C THR A 271 -32.68 38.87 8.92
N VAL A 272 -32.81 39.26 10.20
CA VAL A 272 -31.86 38.86 11.24
C VAL A 272 -32.05 37.36 11.50
N VAL A 273 -30.98 36.57 11.34
CA VAL A 273 -31.00 35.13 11.64
C VAL A 273 -31.31 34.95 13.13
N PRO A 274 -32.30 34.14 13.51
CA PRO A 274 -32.60 33.84 14.91
C PRO A 274 -31.34 33.33 15.63
N HIS A 275 -31.05 33.90 16.80
CA HIS A 275 -29.83 33.62 17.58
C HIS A 275 -29.78 32.22 18.20
N ASP A 276 -30.87 31.45 18.12
CA ASP A 276 -30.97 30.10 18.72
C ASP A 276 -30.24 29.02 17.90
N ASP A 277 -29.94 29.31 16.64
CA ASP A 277 -29.19 28.43 15.76
C ASP A 277 -27.73 28.89 15.73
N THR A 278 -27.06 28.89 16.89
CA THR A 278 -25.78 29.58 17.12
C THR A 278 -24.55 28.71 16.92
N ALA A 279 -24.68 27.45 16.51
CA ALA A 279 -23.52 26.63 16.18
C ALA A 279 -22.64 27.44 15.20
N PRO A 280 -21.48 27.93 15.66
CA PRO A 280 -20.67 28.82 14.87
C PRO A 280 -20.25 28.06 13.61
N ILE A 281 -20.13 28.77 12.48
CA ILE A 281 -19.61 28.19 11.23
C ILE A 281 -18.25 27.48 11.48
N ALA A 282 -17.51 27.95 12.49
CA ALA A 282 -16.28 27.33 12.97
C ALA A 282 -16.45 25.86 13.39
N ASP A 283 -17.57 25.47 14.00
CA ASP A 283 -17.80 24.09 14.44
C ASP A 283 -17.97 23.17 13.23
N TYR A 284 -18.84 23.53 12.29
CA TYR A 284 -19.02 22.77 11.03
C TYR A 284 -17.72 22.67 10.21
N ALA A 285 -16.92 23.74 10.20
CA ALA A 285 -15.62 23.74 9.54
C ALA A 285 -14.64 22.80 10.25
N GLY A 286 -14.64 22.79 11.59
CA GLY A 286 -13.84 21.88 12.41
C GLY A 286 -14.22 20.41 12.20
N ASP A 287 -15.52 20.11 12.14
CA ASP A 287 -16.00 18.75 11.87
C ASP A 287 -15.58 18.27 10.47
N LEU A 288 -15.69 19.13 9.46
CA LEU A 288 -15.22 18.83 8.11
C LEU A 288 -13.70 18.61 8.06
N GLU A 289 -12.92 19.45 8.75
CA GLU A 289 -11.47 19.30 8.84
C GLU A 289 -11.09 17.97 9.52
N ALA A 290 -11.74 17.63 10.63
CA ALA A 290 -11.54 16.36 11.33
C ALA A 290 -11.88 15.16 10.43
N ALA A 291 -13.02 15.20 9.73
CA ALA A 291 -13.42 14.14 8.82
C ALA A 291 -12.46 13.97 7.63
N MET A 292 -11.94 15.08 7.07
CA MET A 292 -10.94 15.02 6.01
C MET A 292 -9.58 14.51 6.52
N ALA A 293 -9.17 14.90 7.72
CA ALA A 293 -7.95 14.41 8.35
C ALA A 293 -8.04 12.90 8.61
N ASP A 294 -9.16 12.43 9.13
CA ASP A 294 -9.44 11.02 9.37
C ASP A 294 -9.43 10.19 8.06
N LEU A 295 -10.13 10.66 7.02
CA LEU A 295 -10.12 10.04 5.70
C LEU A 295 -8.70 9.95 5.10
N ASN A 296 -7.90 11.00 5.22
CA ASN A 296 -6.52 11.02 4.73
C ASN A 296 -5.58 10.13 5.54
N GLY A 297 -5.78 10.06 6.86
CA GLY A 297 -5.07 9.16 7.76
C GLY A 297 -5.32 7.71 7.37
N PHE A 298 -6.58 7.33 7.22
CA PHE A 298 -6.97 5.98 6.79
C PHE A 298 -6.44 5.64 5.40
N ARG A 299 -6.53 6.58 4.45
CA ARG A 299 -5.97 6.41 3.10
C ARG A 299 -4.47 6.12 3.14
N THR A 300 -3.73 6.82 4.00
CA THR A 300 -2.28 6.62 4.17
C THR A 300 -2.00 5.24 4.77
N LEU A 301 -2.79 4.83 5.78
CA LEU A 301 -2.68 3.51 6.42
C LEU A 301 -2.87 2.37 5.40
N VAL A 302 -3.97 2.37 4.64
CA VAL A 302 -4.27 1.28 3.67
C VAL A 302 -3.33 1.25 2.47
N THR A 303 -2.78 2.40 2.08
CA THR A 303 -1.76 2.46 1.01
C THR A 303 -0.40 1.99 1.53
N GLY A 304 0.00 2.43 2.73
CA GLY A 304 1.27 2.07 3.35
C GLY A 304 1.37 0.59 3.72
N SER A 305 0.24 -0.03 4.04
CA SER A 305 0.15 -1.47 4.26
C SER A 305 0.17 -2.29 2.96
N GLY A 306 -0.03 -1.66 1.81
CA GLY A 306 -0.13 -2.31 0.50
C GLY A 306 -1.43 -3.07 0.28
N LEU A 307 -2.46 -2.83 1.10
CA LEU A 307 -3.76 -3.50 1.01
C LEU A 307 -4.58 -2.97 -0.16
N LEU A 308 -4.56 -1.65 -0.38
CA LEU A 308 -5.26 -0.99 -1.49
C LEU A 308 -4.30 -0.17 -2.34
N THR A 309 -4.51 -0.24 -3.65
CA THR A 309 -3.85 0.63 -4.63
C THR A 309 -4.52 2.01 -4.68
N VAL A 310 -3.79 3.00 -5.20
CA VAL A 310 -4.30 4.37 -5.37
C VAL A 310 -5.57 4.41 -6.24
N ASP A 311 -5.69 3.53 -7.23
CA ASP A 311 -6.86 3.51 -8.12
C ASP A 311 -8.05 2.76 -7.52
N GLU A 312 -7.83 1.79 -6.63
CA GLU A 312 -8.90 1.20 -5.81
C GLU A 312 -9.44 2.23 -4.82
N ILE A 313 -8.56 2.99 -4.16
CA ILE A 313 -8.95 4.09 -3.27
C ILE A 313 -9.81 5.12 -4.02
N LYS A 314 -9.39 5.52 -5.23
CA LYS A 314 -10.19 6.44 -6.06
C LYS A 314 -11.55 5.86 -6.41
N ARG A 315 -11.65 4.55 -6.69
CA ARG A 315 -12.92 3.88 -6.98
C ARG A 315 -13.82 3.80 -5.76
N ALA A 316 -13.28 3.39 -4.61
CA ALA A 316 -14.02 3.29 -3.35
C ALA A 316 -14.54 4.65 -2.87
N THR A 317 -13.73 5.71 -3.05
CA THR A 317 -14.13 7.09 -2.73
C THR A 317 -14.94 7.74 -3.85
N ALA A 318 -15.10 7.15 -5.03
CA ALA A 318 -15.95 7.75 -6.06
C ALA A 318 -17.40 7.72 -5.59
N ARG A 319 -18.13 8.84 -5.76
CA ARG A 319 -19.55 8.88 -5.44
C ARG A 319 -20.25 7.78 -6.24
N PRO A 320 -21.05 6.90 -5.63
CA PRO A 320 -21.89 5.98 -6.40
C PRO A 320 -22.90 6.83 -7.17
N THR A 321 -22.60 7.13 -8.43
CA THR A 321 -23.33 8.10 -9.25
C THR A 321 -24.74 7.65 -9.66
N GLY A 322 -25.33 6.64 -9.01
CA GLY A 322 -26.59 6.06 -9.50
C GLY A 322 -27.45 5.28 -8.52
N MET A 323 -27.13 5.17 -7.22
CA MET A 323 -27.96 4.40 -6.30
C MET A 323 -28.92 5.29 -5.53
N ARG A 324 -30.07 5.58 -6.15
CA ARG A 324 -31.31 5.88 -5.42
C ARG A 324 -31.73 4.57 -4.74
N SER A 325 -31.76 4.56 -3.40
CA SER A 325 -32.04 3.40 -2.56
C SER A 325 -33.23 2.57 -3.04
N THR A 326 -32.96 1.31 -3.39
CA THR A 326 -33.92 0.22 -3.23
C THR A 326 -33.19 -0.90 -2.50
N VAL A 327 -33.64 -1.18 -1.28
CA VAL A 327 -33.14 -2.28 -0.44
C VAL A 327 -33.38 -3.61 -1.14
N SER A 328 -32.31 -4.32 -1.48
CA SER A 328 -32.21 -5.80 -1.51
C SER A 328 -30.78 -6.21 -1.86
N ALA A 329 -30.14 -6.92 -0.94
CA ALA A 329 -28.94 -7.74 -1.20
C ALA A 329 -29.37 -9.20 -1.46
N PRO A 330 -28.49 -10.11 -1.90
CA PRO A 330 -27.27 -9.94 -2.68
C PRO A 330 -27.25 -10.86 -3.93
N ASN A 331 -26.42 -10.56 -4.94
CA ASN A 331 -25.61 -11.60 -5.61
C ASN A 331 -24.52 -11.03 -6.53
N HIS A 332 -23.41 -11.76 -6.56
CA HIS A 332 -22.15 -11.44 -7.22
C HIS A 332 -22.28 -10.96 -8.67
N GLY A 333 -21.69 -9.79 -8.95
CA GLY A 333 -21.47 -9.29 -10.29
C GLY A 333 -20.46 -10.15 -11.04
N THR A 334 -20.92 -11.26 -11.60
CA THR A 334 -20.26 -11.84 -12.77
C THR A 334 -20.10 -10.71 -13.79
N ALA A 335 -18.85 -10.39 -14.14
CA ALA A 335 -18.54 -9.42 -15.18
C ALA A 335 -19.44 -9.73 -16.38
N GLU A 336 -20.35 -8.82 -16.69
CA GLU A 336 -21.38 -8.99 -17.70
C GLU A 336 -20.72 -9.54 -18.96
N LYS A 337 -20.96 -10.84 -19.18
CA LYS A 337 -20.19 -11.66 -20.10
C LYS A 337 -20.45 -11.06 -21.48
N LEU A 338 -19.41 -10.52 -22.11
CA LEU A 338 -19.54 -9.95 -23.45
C LEU A 338 -20.20 -11.01 -24.35
N PRO A 339 -21.18 -10.62 -25.19
CA PRO A 339 -21.77 -11.54 -26.13
C PRO A 339 -20.64 -12.17 -26.97
N PRO A 340 -20.78 -13.44 -27.39
CA PRO A 340 -19.76 -14.10 -28.19
C PRO A 340 -19.43 -13.24 -29.42
N GLY A 341 -18.18 -12.77 -29.51
CA GLY A 341 -17.71 -11.86 -30.56
C GLY A 341 -17.60 -10.38 -30.17
N GLY A 342 -18.15 -9.94 -29.02
CA GLY A 342 -18.09 -8.54 -28.59
C GLY A 342 -16.67 -8.00 -28.44
N LEU A 343 -15.77 -8.79 -27.86
CA LEU A 343 -14.35 -8.42 -27.77
C LEU A 343 -13.68 -8.27 -29.14
N ARG A 344 -14.11 -9.06 -30.14
CA ARG A 344 -13.56 -8.95 -31.49
C ARG A 344 -13.93 -7.63 -32.14
N GLY A 345 -15.19 -7.21 -31.98
CA GLY A 345 -15.66 -5.90 -32.47
C GLY A 345 -14.84 -4.76 -31.85
N MET A 346 -14.63 -4.79 -30.53
CA MET A 346 -13.81 -3.77 -29.85
C MET A 346 -12.36 -3.72 -30.37
N VAL A 347 -11.73 -4.89 -30.56
CA VAL A 347 -10.36 -4.97 -31.11
C VAL A 347 -10.32 -4.45 -32.55
N GLU A 348 -11.33 -4.76 -33.35
CA GLU A 348 -11.46 -4.29 -34.73
C GLU A 348 -11.66 -2.77 -34.80
N ASP A 349 -12.52 -2.21 -33.96
CA ASP A 349 -12.77 -0.77 -33.88
C ASP A 349 -11.49 -0.02 -33.46
N ALA A 350 -10.76 -0.52 -32.45
CA ALA A 350 -9.47 0.05 -32.05
C ALA A 350 -8.43 0.05 -33.18
N LEU A 351 -8.40 -1.00 -34.02
CA LEU A 351 -7.54 -1.05 -35.21
C LEU A 351 -8.01 -0.09 -36.30
N ARG A 352 -9.33 0.06 -36.49
CA ARG A 352 -9.95 0.94 -37.49
C ARG A 352 -9.74 2.42 -37.16
N ASP A 353 -9.79 2.77 -35.88
CA ASP A 353 -9.58 4.14 -35.38
C ASP A 353 -8.10 4.56 -35.41
N ASN A 354 -7.19 3.59 -35.60
CA ASN A 354 -5.75 3.83 -35.68
C ASN A 354 -5.15 3.23 -36.98
N PRO A 355 -5.60 3.69 -38.16
CA PRO A 355 -5.11 3.16 -39.43
C PRO A 355 -3.61 3.46 -39.59
N GLY A 356 -2.86 2.48 -40.11
CA GLY A 356 -1.42 2.60 -40.34
C GLY A 356 -0.54 2.41 -39.10
N ARG A 357 -1.12 2.23 -37.91
CA ARG A 357 -0.37 1.92 -36.68
C ARG A 357 -0.32 0.41 -36.42
N SER A 358 0.83 -0.06 -35.94
CA SER A 358 1.00 -1.44 -35.47
C SER A 358 0.92 -1.51 -33.94
N PHE A 359 0.28 -2.53 -33.42
CA PHE A 359 0.05 -2.75 -32.00
C PHE A 359 0.57 -4.10 -31.53
N THR A 360 1.14 -4.13 -30.34
CA THR A 360 1.33 -5.37 -29.57
C THR A 360 0.07 -5.66 -28.76
N THR A 361 -0.11 -6.91 -28.33
CA THR A 361 -1.24 -7.32 -27.48
C THR A 361 -1.32 -6.48 -26.20
N THR A 362 -0.17 -6.17 -25.58
CA THR A 362 -0.10 -5.38 -24.35
C THR A 362 -0.55 -3.93 -24.57
N VAL A 363 -0.12 -3.30 -25.67
CA VAL A 363 -0.54 -1.93 -25.99
C VAL A 363 -2.04 -1.88 -26.25
N LEU A 364 -2.57 -2.86 -27.00
CA LEU A 364 -4.01 -2.91 -27.28
C LEU A 364 -4.82 -3.17 -26.01
N LYS A 365 -4.31 -4.02 -25.09
CA LYS A 365 -4.91 -4.22 -23.76
C LYS A 365 -5.03 -2.91 -23.00
N HIS A 366 -3.95 -2.15 -22.87
CA HIS A 366 -4.00 -0.87 -22.13
C HIS A 366 -4.98 0.12 -22.76
N MET A 367 -5.06 0.16 -24.09
CA MET A 367 -6.01 1.02 -24.81
C MET A 367 -7.46 0.61 -24.52
N LEU A 368 -7.79 -0.68 -24.66
CA LEU A 368 -9.14 -1.20 -24.42
C LEU A 368 -9.54 -1.12 -22.94
N ASP A 369 -8.62 -1.40 -22.01
CA ASP A 369 -8.85 -1.29 -20.58
C ASP A 369 -9.15 0.18 -20.19
N GLN A 370 -8.45 1.14 -20.81
CA GLN A 370 -8.66 2.57 -20.58
C GLN A 370 -10.01 3.05 -21.15
N GLU A 371 -10.36 2.62 -22.36
CA GLU A 371 -11.56 3.08 -23.05
C GLU A 371 -12.84 2.45 -22.47
N TYR A 372 -12.83 1.13 -22.24
CA TYR A 372 -14.01 0.38 -21.82
C TYR A 372 -14.06 0.09 -20.33
N GLN A 373 -13.05 0.49 -19.55
CA GLN A 373 -12.95 0.26 -18.10
C GLN A 373 -13.16 -1.22 -17.71
N ARG A 374 -12.73 -2.15 -18.58
CA ARG A 374 -12.83 -3.60 -18.37
C ARG A 374 -11.42 -4.18 -18.35
N ASN A 375 -11.13 -5.10 -17.44
CA ASN A 375 -9.83 -5.77 -17.39
C ASN A 375 -9.84 -6.97 -18.34
N ILE A 376 -9.48 -6.74 -19.61
CA ILE A 376 -9.51 -7.78 -20.63
C ILE A 376 -8.18 -8.55 -20.61
N SER A 377 -8.25 -9.88 -20.55
CA SER A 377 -7.05 -10.72 -20.60
C SER A 377 -6.28 -10.54 -21.92
N SER A 378 -4.96 -10.41 -21.84
CA SER A 378 -4.07 -10.35 -23.00
C SER A 378 -4.22 -11.59 -23.90
N GLY A 379 -4.46 -12.77 -23.33
CA GLY A 379 -4.72 -13.99 -24.10
C GLY A 379 -6.00 -13.91 -24.93
N ALA A 380 -7.05 -13.27 -24.41
CA ALA A 380 -8.31 -13.08 -25.14
C ALA A 380 -8.13 -12.11 -26.32
N ILE A 381 -7.34 -11.06 -26.13
CA ILE A 381 -6.98 -10.10 -27.19
C ILE A 381 -6.14 -10.79 -28.27
N SER A 382 -5.15 -11.62 -27.89
CA SER A 382 -4.37 -12.39 -28.85
C SER A 382 -5.25 -13.31 -29.69
N ASN A 383 -6.16 -14.06 -29.06
CA ASN A 383 -7.09 -14.93 -29.77
C ASN A 383 -8.02 -14.15 -30.72
N ALA A 384 -8.48 -12.95 -30.32
CA ALA A 384 -9.28 -12.09 -31.18
C ALA A 384 -8.47 -11.59 -32.39
N LEU A 385 -7.22 -11.16 -32.18
CA LEU A 385 -6.31 -10.71 -33.24
C LEU A 385 -5.95 -11.82 -34.22
N ASP A 386 -5.69 -13.03 -33.74
CA ASP A 386 -5.43 -14.19 -34.59
C ASP A 386 -6.64 -14.48 -35.49
N LYS A 387 -7.85 -14.39 -34.93
CA LYS A 387 -9.07 -14.59 -35.69
C LYS A 387 -9.42 -13.45 -36.65
N LEU A 388 -9.09 -12.20 -36.32
CA LEU A 388 -9.21 -11.07 -37.26
C LEU A 388 -8.19 -11.20 -38.41
N THR A 389 -7.03 -11.80 -38.12
CA THR A 389 -6.02 -12.12 -39.13
C THR A 389 -6.52 -13.22 -40.07
N GLU A 390 -7.14 -14.29 -39.54
CA GLU A 390 -7.80 -15.32 -40.35
C GLU A 390 -8.90 -14.75 -41.27
N GLN A 391 -9.60 -13.71 -40.83
CA GLN A 391 -10.66 -13.04 -41.59
C GLN A 391 -10.14 -11.99 -42.59
N GLY A 392 -8.83 -11.71 -42.60
CA GLY A 392 -8.23 -10.68 -43.45
C GLY A 392 -8.51 -9.24 -43.01
N VAL A 393 -9.03 -9.02 -41.79
CA VAL A 393 -9.29 -7.69 -41.22
C VAL A 393 -8.02 -7.10 -40.59
N ALA A 394 -7.20 -7.95 -39.97
CA ALA A 394 -5.91 -7.57 -39.43
C ALA A 394 -4.78 -8.28 -40.18
N ARG A 395 -3.59 -7.68 -40.21
CA ARG A 395 -2.36 -8.29 -40.71
C ARG A 395 -1.35 -8.37 -39.58
N ARG A 396 -0.79 -9.56 -39.35
CA ARG A 396 0.35 -9.73 -38.46
C ARG A 396 1.63 -9.24 -39.16
N ILE A 397 2.34 -8.31 -38.52
CA ILE A 397 3.54 -7.65 -39.08
C ILE A 397 4.82 -8.33 -38.61
N SER A 398 4.90 -8.68 -37.32
CA SER A 398 6.06 -9.37 -36.73
C SER A 398 5.62 -10.55 -35.86
N ASP A 399 6.49 -11.55 -35.79
CA ASP A 399 6.35 -12.70 -34.91
C ASP A 399 6.99 -12.47 -33.53
N THR A 400 7.96 -11.56 -33.42
CA THR A 400 8.73 -11.33 -32.18
C THR A 400 9.21 -9.87 -32.08
N PRO A 401 8.60 -9.05 -31.20
CA PRO A 401 7.33 -9.29 -30.50
C PRO A 401 6.18 -9.40 -31.50
N ARG A 402 5.11 -10.12 -31.13
CA ARG A 402 3.94 -10.22 -32.01
C ARG A 402 3.29 -8.85 -32.17
N THR A 403 3.20 -8.39 -33.41
CA THR A 403 2.57 -7.11 -33.76
C THR A 403 1.54 -7.29 -34.87
N TRP A 404 0.44 -6.55 -34.76
CA TRP A 404 -0.66 -6.57 -35.71
C TRP A 404 -1.00 -5.14 -36.13
N ALA A 405 -1.49 -4.97 -37.35
CA ALA A 405 -2.09 -3.73 -37.83
C ALA A 405 -3.38 -4.03 -38.59
N LEU A 406 -4.18 -3.00 -38.86
CA LEU A 406 -5.30 -3.10 -39.78
C LEU A 406 -4.80 -3.55 -41.15
N ALA A 407 -5.48 -4.52 -41.78
CA ALA A 407 -5.16 -4.89 -43.14
C ALA A 407 -5.44 -3.71 -44.08
N GLU A 408 -4.48 -3.39 -44.95
CA GLU A 408 -4.75 -2.53 -46.10
C GLU A 408 -5.75 -3.31 -46.97
N ASN A 409 -6.98 -2.80 -47.05
CA ASN A 409 -8.10 -3.41 -47.74
C ASN A 409 -7.64 -3.99 -49.11
N PRO A 410 -7.91 -5.26 -49.44
CA PRO A 410 -7.53 -5.85 -50.73
C PRO A 410 -8.23 -5.18 -51.92
#